data_AF-A0A661HND1-F1
#
_entry.id   AF-A0A661HND1-F1
#
_cell.length_a   1.000
_cell.length_b   1.000
_cell.length_c   1.000
_cell.angle_alpha   90.00
_cell.angle_beta   90.00
_cell.angle_gamma   90.00
#
_symmetry.space_group_name_H-M   'P 1'
#
loop_
_entity.id
_entity.type
_entity.pdbx_description
1 polymer ?
#
loop_
_entity_poly.entity_id
_entity_poly.type
_entity_poly.pdbx_seq_one_letter_code
_entity_poly.pdbx_strand_id
1 'polypeptide(L)' 'MAEIDKIKEEIGWLKIIFGILTAVDLSLVGWLAQNYKTSSIVILIFALIIVMFSTVGIVYVNKKAYKKIDELEDL' A
#
# COMPACT_ATOMS: atom_id res chain seq x y z
N MET A 1 27.05 -5.45 -9.38
CA MET A 1 26.10 -6.16 -8.51
C MET A 1 25.49 -7.27 -9.35
N ALA A 2 25.39 -8.47 -8.79
CA ALA A 2 24.70 -9.55 -9.50
C ALA A 2 23.23 -9.14 -9.70
N GLU A 3 22.61 -9.61 -10.77
CA GLU A 3 21.20 -9.29 -11.10
C GLU A 3 20.27 -9.62 -9.91
N ILE A 4 20.57 -10.71 -9.21
CA ILE A 4 19.93 -11.16 -7.97
C ILE A 4 20.00 -10.12 -6.84
N ASP A 5 21.14 -9.45 -6.65
CA ASP A 5 21.31 -8.45 -5.58
C ASP A 5 20.42 -7.23 -5.84
N LYS A 6 20.29 -6.82 -7.11
CA LYS A 6 19.45 -5.69 -7.52
C LYS A 6 17.97 -6.00 -7.30
N ILE A 7 17.51 -7.19 -7.66
CA ILE A 7 16.09 -7.58 -7.46
C ILE A 7 15.77 -7.68 -5.96
N LYS A 8 16.68 -8.21 -5.14
CA LYS A 8 16.51 -8.24 -3.67
C LYS A 8 16.39 -6.85 -3.07
N GLU A 9 17.19 -5.89 -3.52
CA GLU A 9 17.09 -4.50 -3.06
C GLU A 9 15.75 -3.87 -3.45
N GLU A 10 15.28 -4.10 -4.68
CA GLU A 10 13.98 -3.61 -5.14
C GLU A 10 12.80 -4.21 -4.36
N ILE A 11 12.85 -5.51 -4.03
CA ILE A 11 11.85 -6.15 -3.15
C ILE A 11 11.90 -5.55 -1.74
N GLY A 12 13.10 -5.28 -1.21
CA GLY A 12 13.29 -4.61 0.07
C GLY A 12 12.61 -3.24 0.11
N TRP A 13 12.80 -2.43 -0.93
CA TRP A 13 12.13 -1.14 -1.10
C TRP A 13 10.60 -1.28 -1.20
N LEU A 14 10.10 -2.25 -1.99
CA LEU A 14 8.66 -2.49 -2.12
C LEU A 14 8.02 -2.90 -0.79
N LYS A 15 8.72 -3.69 0.03
CA LYS A 15 8.24 -4.09 1.37
C LYS A 15 8.07 -2.89 2.30
N ILE A 16 9.01 -1.94 2.26
CA ILE A 16 8.93 -0.70 3.06
C ILE A 16 7.73 0.13 2.61
N ILE A 17 7.58 0.34 1.31
CA ILE A 17 6.47 1.13 0.74
C ILE A 17 5.12 0.48 1.06
N PHE A 18 5.02 -0.85 0.95
CA PHE A 18 3.82 -1.60 1.33
C PHE A 18 3.45 -1.38 2.79
N GLY A 19 4.42 -1.47 3.70
CA GLY A 19 4.20 -1.23 5.13
C GLY A 19 3.72 0.19 5.43
N ILE A 20 4.35 1.21 4.82
CA ILE A 20 3.95 2.61 4.98
C ILE A 20 2.53 2.84 4.45
N LEU A 21 2.23 2.36 3.24
CA LEU A 21 0.89 2.50 2.66
C LEU A 21 -0.17 1.83 3.53
N THR A 22 0.10 0.64 4.06
CA THR A 22 -0.81 -0.07 4.97
C THR A 22 -1.06 0.72 6.26
N ALA A 23 -0.01 1.30 6.84
CA ALA A 23 -0.15 2.12 8.05
C ALA A 23 -0.98 3.40 7.80
N VAL A 24 -0.79 4.05 6.65
CA VAL A 24 -1.58 5.21 6.23
C VAL A 24 -3.04 4.82 6.02
N ASP A 25 -3.30 3.71 5.34
CA ASP A 25 -4.65 3.21 5.07
C ASP A 25 -5.41 2.89 6.37
N LEU A 26 -4.77 2.16 7.29
CA LEU A 26 -5.32 1.88 8.62
C LEU A 26 -5.59 3.16 9.42
N SER A 27 -4.71 4.17 9.31
CA SER A 27 -4.89 5.46 9.99
C SER A 27 -6.10 6.22 9.45
N LEU A 28 -6.30 6.21 8.13
CA LEU A 28 -7.46 6.83 7.48
C LEU A 28 -8.76 6.14 7.86
N VAL A 29 -8.78 4.80 7.86
CA VAL A 29 -9.93 4.01 8.32
C VAL A 29 -10.23 4.27 9.79
N GLY A 30 -9.20 4.35 10.64
CA GLY A 30 -9.33 4.68 12.05
C GLY A 30 -9.87 6.09 12.29
N TRP A 31 -9.46 7.07 11.46
CA TRP A 31 -10.00 8.42 11.52
C TRP A 31 -11.47 8.45 11.10
N LEU A 32 -11.84 7.76 10.02
CA LEU A 32 -13.23 7.60 9.57
C LEU A 32 -14.12 7.00 10.65
N ALA A 33 -13.67 5.92 11.31
CA ALA A 33 -14.41 5.24 12.36
C ALA A 33 -14.65 6.12 13.61
N GLN A 34 -13.78 7.09 13.87
CA GLN A 34 -13.95 8.05 14.98
C GLN A 34 -14.80 9.26 14.60
N ASN A 35 -14.76 9.67 13.33
CA ASN A 35 -15.34 10.94 12.88
C ASN A 35 -16.64 10.79 12.08
N TYR A 36 -17.13 9.57 11.85
CA TYR A 36 -18.34 9.32 11.02
C TYR A 36 -19.61 10.01 11.52
N LYS A 37 -19.75 10.28 12.82
CA LYS A 37 -20.95 10.95 13.38
C LYS A 37 -20.85 12.47 13.39
N THR A 38 -19.63 13.01 13.38
CA THR A 38 -19.37 14.43 13.65
C THR A 38 -18.92 15.19 12.40
N SER A 39 -18.37 14.48 11.42
CA SER A 39 -17.88 15.09 10.18
C SER A 39 -18.95 15.27 9.11
N SER A 40 -18.74 16.27 8.26
CA SER A 40 -19.55 16.48 7.06
C SER A 40 -19.49 15.27 6.14
N ILE A 41 -20.64 14.89 5.59
CA ILE A 41 -20.79 13.81 4.60
C ILE A 41 -19.82 13.96 3.42
N VAL A 42 -19.50 15.19 3.02
CA VAL A 42 -18.54 15.46 1.94
C VAL A 42 -17.14 14.96 2.33
N ILE A 43 -16.70 15.23 3.56
CA ILE A 43 -15.39 14.79 4.06
C ILE A 43 -15.34 13.26 4.16
N LEU A 44 -16.43 12.62 4.58
CA LEU A 44 -16.54 11.16 4.64
C LEU A 44 -16.43 10.52 3.26
N ILE A 45 -17.09 11.09 2.24
CA ILE A 45 -17.00 10.61 0.86
C ILE A 45 -15.56 10.74 0.33
N PHE A 46 -14.92 11.89 0.54
CA PHE A 46 -13.52 12.08 0.12
C PHE A 46 -12.58 11.12 0.85
N ALA A 47 -12.74 10.93 2.15
CA ALA A 47 -11.94 9.99 2.92
C ALA A 47 -12.13 8.54 2.43
N LEU A 48 -13.36 8.13 2.10
CA LEU A 48 -13.63 6.82 1.50
C LEU A 48 -12.95 6.65 0.13
N ILE A 49 -13.00 7.68 -0.71
CA ILE A 49 -12.31 7.67 -2.01
C ILE A 49 -10.80 7.50 -1.80
N ILE A 50 -10.21 8.25 -0.87
CA ILE A 50 -8.78 8.17 -0.57
C ILE A 50 -8.42 6.77 -0.07
N VAL A 51 -9.19 6.20 0.85
CA VAL A 51 -8.99 4.81 1.35
C VAL A 51 -9.04 3.80 0.21
N MET A 52 -10.01 3.94 -0.71
CA MET A 52 -10.10 3.07 -1.87
C MET A 52 -8.86 3.19 -2.77
N PHE A 53 -8.38 4.41 -3.03
CA PHE A 53 -7.17 4.64 -3.79
C PHE A 53 -5.91 4.09 -3.10
N SER A 54 -5.75 4.27 -1.78
CA SER A 54 -4.63 3.71 -1.03
C SER A 54 -4.65 2.19 -1.04
N THR A 55 -5.82 1.58 -0.87
CA THR A 55 -5.99 0.13 -0.98
C THR A 55 -5.57 -0.39 -2.36
N VAL A 56 -5.97 0.29 -3.45
CA VAL A 56 -5.54 -0.08 -4.81
C VAL A 56 -4.01 0.04 -4.95
N GLY A 57 -3.42 1.10 -4.39
CA GLY A 57 -1.97 1.28 -4.35
C GLY A 57 -1.25 0.15 -3.61
N ILE A 58 -1.77 -0.27 -2.46
CA ILE A 58 -1.25 -1.41 -1.68
C ILE A 58 -1.29 -2.70 -2.52
N VAL A 59 -2.43 -2.99 -3.15
CA VAL A 59 -2.59 -4.18 -4.01
C VAL A 59 -1.61 -4.15 -5.18
N TYR A 60 -1.40 -3.00 -5.80
CA TYR A 60 -0.46 -2.85 -6.91
C TYR A 60 0.99 -3.07 -6.45
N VAL A 61 1.40 -2.47 -5.33
CA VAL A 61 2.73 -2.67 -4.75
C VAL A 61 2.95 -4.14 -4.39
N ASN A 62 1.95 -4.78 -3.78
CA ASN A 62 2.00 -6.20 -3.43
C ASN A 62 2.18 -7.07 -4.68
N LYS A 63 1.36 -6.84 -5.72
CA LYS A 63 1.47 -7.58 -6.98
C LYS A 63 2.83 -7.39 -7.65
N LYS A 64 3.39 -6.19 -7.59
CA LYS A 64 4.73 -5.90 -8.12
C LYS A 64 5.83 -6.56 -7.30
N ALA A 65 5.68 -6.64 -5.99
CA ALA A 65 6.61 -7.35 -5.12
C ALA A 65 6.60 -8.85 -5.42
N TYR A 66 5.42 -9.47 -5.51
CA TYR A 66 5.28 -10.88 -5.88
C TYR A 66 5.87 -11.18 -7.26
N LYS A 67 5.59 -10.35 -8.26
CA LYS A 67 6.19 -10.53 -9.60
C LYS A 67 7.72 -10.53 -9.56
N LYS A 68 8.34 -9.67 -8.74
CA LYS A 68 9.80 -9.64 -8.58
C LYS A 68 10.35 -10.83 -7.81
N ILE A 69 9.55 -11.41 -6.92
CA ILE A 69 9.90 -12.65 -6.22
C ILE A 69 9.87 -13.82 -7.21
N ASP A 70 8.84 -13.90 -8.07
CA ASP A 70 8.77 -14.92 -9.13
C ASP A 70 9.96 -14.79 -10.11
N GLU A 71 10.31 -13.56 -10.52
CA GLU A 71 11.51 -13.29 -11.35
C GLU A 71 12.82 -13.77 -10.70
N LEU A 72 12.90 -13.83 -9.37
CA LEU A 72 14.04 -14.39 -8.63
C LEU A 72 14.00 -15.91 -8.53
N GLU A 73 12.83 -16.53 -8.57
CA GLU A 73 12.66 -17.99 -8.51
C GLU A 73 12.97 -18.64 -9.87
N ASP A 74 12.71 -17.93 -10.96
CA ASP A 74 13.01 -18.35 -12.34
C ASP A 74 14.49 -18.17 -12.75
N LEU A 75 15.32 -17.48 -11.94
CA LEU A 75 16.75 -17.19 -12.17
C LEU A 75 17.68 -18.12 -11.39
#